data_AF-A0A3N5VF63-F1
#
_entry.id   AF-A0A3N5VF63-F1
#
_cell.length_a   1.000
_cell.length_b   1.000
_cell.length_c   1.000
_cell.angle_alpha   90.00
_cell.angle_beta   90.00
_cell.angle_gamma   90.00
#
_symmetry.space_group_name_H-M   'P 1'
#
loop_
_entity.id
_entity.type
_entity.pdbx_description
1 polymer ?
#
loop_
_entity_poly.entity_id
_entity_poly.type
_entity_poly.pdbx_seq_one_letter_code
_entity_poly.pdbx_strand_id
1 'polypeptide(L)' 'PFDTGSPMKPSGIRIGTPAVTTRGMKEADVEQVADFIHEALSKHSDTAALHAIRERVFAFNRAFPLPW' A
#
# COMPACT_ATOMS: atom_id res chain seq x y z
N PRO A 1 -21.99 1.68 -1.07
CA PRO A 1 -23.29 2.00 -0.43
C PRO A 1 -24.06 0.70 -0.21
N PHE A 2 -24.56 0.45 1.01
CA PHE A 2 -25.05 -0.85 1.52
C PHE A 2 -23.94 -1.82 1.99
N ASP A 3 -22.95 -1.31 2.72
CA ASP A 3 -21.99 -2.19 3.43
C ASP A 3 -22.71 -2.90 4.58
N THR A 4 -22.74 -4.23 4.55
CA THR A 4 -23.29 -5.10 5.61
C THR A 4 -22.28 -5.39 6.72
N GLY A 5 -21.04 -4.90 6.57
CA GLY A 5 -19.98 -5.01 7.55
C GLY A 5 -20.28 -4.22 8.83
N SER A 6 -19.81 -4.76 9.95
CA SER A 6 -19.82 -4.04 11.23
C SER A 6 -18.96 -2.78 11.14
N PRO A 7 -19.22 -1.71 11.91
CA PRO A 7 -18.35 -0.53 11.98
C PRO A 7 -16.87 -0.87 12.24
N MET A 8 -16.60 -1.99 12.92
CA MET A 8 -15.24 -2.48 13.22
C MET A 8 -14.66 -3.41 12.14
N LYS A 9 -15.45 -3.79 11.13
CA LYS A 9 -15.08 -4.64 9.99
C LYS A 9 -15.71 -4.11 8.70
N PRO A 10 -15.30 -2.93 8.23
CA PRO A 10 -15.78 -2.37 6.97
C PRO A 10 -15.26 -3.19 5.78
N SER A 11 -15.97 -3.11 4.65
CA SER A 11 -15.59 -3.78 3.40
C SER A 11 -14.57 -3.00 2.55
N GLY A 12 -14.17 -1.80 2.97
CA GLY A 12 -13.37 -0.86 2.16
C GLY A 12 -12.12 -0.32 2.85
N ILE A 13 -11.18 0.16 2.02
CA ILE A 13 -9.92 0.78 2.44
C ILE A 13 -9.90 2.22 1.95
N ARG A 14 -9.57 3.19 2.82
CA ARG A 14 -9.36 4.59 2.44
C ARG A 14 -7.86 4.85 2.25
N ILE A 15 -7.48 5.33 1.07
CA ILE A 15 -6.09 5.62 0.71
C ILE A 15 -5.93 7.12 0.48
N GLY A 16 -4.80 7.69 0.89
CA GLY A 16 -4.46 9.09 0.67
C GLY A 16 -2.98 9.26 0.32
N THR A 17 -2.68 10.24 -0.54
CA THR A 17 -1.33 10.56 -1.01
C THR A 17 -0.50 11.55 -0.18
N PRO A 18 -1.02 12.34 0.80
CA PRO A 18 -0.22 13.38 1.46
C PRO A 18 1.12 12.92 2.05
N ALA A 19 1.16 11.73 2.67
CA ALA A 19 2.37 11.22 3.29
C ALA A 19 3.46 10.83 2.27
N VAL A 20 3.06 10.21 1.16
CA VAL A 20 3.99 9.77 0.12
C VAL A 20 4.50 10.94 -0.70
N THR A 21 3.65 11.94 -0.98
CA THR A 21 4.05 13.16 -1.69
C THR A 21 4.99 14.02 -0.83
N THR A 22 4.79 14.07 0.50
CA THR A 22 5.71 14.77 1.42
C THR A 22 7.10 14.12 1.45
N ARG A 23 7.19 12.82 1.16
CA ARG A 23 8.45 12.08 1.01
C ARG A 23 9.07 12.18 -0.39
N GLY A 24 8.46 12.94 -1.30
CA GLY A 24 8.98 13.20 -2.65
C GLY A 24 8.52 12.23 -3.74
N MET A 25 7.56 11.34 -3.46
CA MET A 25 6.98 10.45 -4.48
C MET A 25 6.15 11.25 -5.51
N LYS A 26 6.27 10.87 -6.78
CA LYS A 26 5.52 11.40 -7.93
C LYS A 26 4.50 10.38 -8.44
N GLU A 27 3.80 10.73 -9.51
CA GLU A 27 2.71 9.95 -10.10
C GLU A 27 3.15 8.52 -10.44
N ALA A 28 4.30 8.34 -11.10
CA ALA A 28 4.82 7.02 -11.46
C ALA A 28 5.21 6.18 -10.22
N ASP A 29 5.69 6.83 -9.16
CA ASP A 29 6.02 6.15 -7.90
C ASP A 29 4.75 5.65 -7.20
N VAL A 30 3.67 6.45 -7.26
CA VAL A 30 2.37 6.09 -6.69
C VAL A 30 1.68 4.97 -7.48
N GLU A 31 1.88 4.91 -8.81
CA GLU A 31 1.45 3.78 -9.63
C GLU A 31 2.10 2.47 -9.15
N GLN A 32 3.41 2.49 -8.89
CA GLN A 32 4.11 1.34 -8.33
C GLN A 32 3.59 0.95 -6.94
N VAL A 33 3.19 1.93 -6.11
CA VAL A 33 2.54 1.65 -4.81
C VAL A 33 1.18 0.98 -5.01
N ALA A 34 0.39 1.43 -6.00
CA ALA A 34 -0.89 0.81 -6.33
C ALA A 34 -0.72 -0.65 -6.78
N ASP A 35 0.33 -0.96 -7.55
CA ASP A 35 0.66 -2.33 -7.94
C ASP A 35 0.99 -3.21 -6.74
N PHE A 36 1.78 -2.70 -5.77
CA PHE A 36 2.05 -3.44 -4.54
C PHE A 36 0.77 -3.73 -3.74
N ILE A 37 -0.13 -2.76 -3.66
CA ILE A 37 -1.43 -2.92 -2.98
C ILE A 37 -2.26 -3.98 -3.70
N HIS A 38 -2.36 -3.91 -5.02
CA HIS A 38 -3.11 -4.87 -5.82
C HIS A 38 -2.57 -6.29 -5.68
N GLU A 39 -1.25 -6.46 -5.74
CA GLU A 39 -0.62 -7.77 -5.57
C GLU A 39 -0.87 -8.34 -4.17
N ALA A 40 -0.76 -7.51 -3.12
CA ALA A 40 -1.00 -7.93 -1.75
C ALA A 40 -2.46 -8.33 -1.51
N LEU A 41 -3.42 -7.59 -2.08
CA LEU A 41 -4.84 -7.95 -2.01
C LEU A 41 -5.13 -9.25 -2.75
N SER A 42 -4.52 -9.45 -3.92
CA SER A 42 -4.70 -10.65 -4.74
C SER A 42 -4.10 -11.90 -4.10
N LYS A 43 -3.04 -11.74 -3.30
CA LYS A 43 -2.31 -12.82 -2.61
C LYS A 43 -2.49 -12.77 -1.09
N HIS A 44 -3.61 -12.22 -0.60
CA HIS A 44 -3.80 -11.93 0.83
C HIS A 44 -3.69 -13.16 1.75
N SER A 45 -3.86 -14.37 1.21
CA SER A 45 -3.80 -15.64 1.96
C SER A 45 -2.43 -16.33 1.86
N ASP A 46 -1.53 -15.83 1.02
CA ASP A 46 -0.19 -16.39 0.83
C ASP A 46 0.84 -15.60 1.62
N THR A 47 1.21 -16.12 2.79
CA THR A 47 2.19 -15.48 3.68
C THR A 47 3.58 -15.34 3.04
N ALA A 48 4.00 -16.29 2.20
CA ALA A 48 5.30 -16.23 1.54
C ALA A 48 5.32 -15.12 0.49
N ALA A 49 4.24 -14.99 -0.29
CA ALA A 49 4.09 -13.88 -1.23
C ALA A 49 4.06 -12.52 -0.52
N LEU A 50 3.33 -12.40 0.59
CA LEU A 50 3.28 -11.17 1.38
C LEU A 50 4.67 -10.78 1.93
N HIS A 51 5.47 -11.76 2.35
CA HIS A 51 6.84 -11.52 2.78
C HIS A 51 7.71 -11.00 1.63
N ALA A 52 7.59 -11.59 0.44
CA ALA A 52 8.32 -11.12 -0.74
C ALA A 52 7.91 -9.69 -1.15
N ILE A 53 6.61 -9.38 -1.13
CA ILE A 53 6.09 -8.03 -1.42
C ILE A 53 6.64 -7.03 -0.40
N ARG A 54 6.64 -7.38 0.89
CA ARG A 54 7.20 -6.54 1.96
C ARG A 54 8.65 -6.16 1.67
N GLU A 55 9.50 -7.12 1.31
CA GLU A 55 10.91 -6.84 1.00
C GLU A 55 11.07 -5.89 -0.20
N ARG A 56 10.26 -6.07 -1.25
CA ARG A 56 10.24 -5.14 -2.40
C ARG A 56 9.79 -3.74 -2.00
N VAL A 57 8.74 -3.62 -1.18
CA VAL A 57 8.23 -2.34 -0.66
C VAL A 57 9.30 -1.64 0.19
N PHE A 58 10.05 -2.38 1.03
CA PHE A 58 11.16 -1.81 1.79
C PHE A 58 12.29 -1.33 0.89
N ALA A 59 12.68 -2.14 -0.10
CA ALA A 59 13.71 -1.76 -1.06
C ALA A 59 13.33 -0.49 -1.85
N PHE A 60 12.09 -0.41 -2.32
CA PHE A 60 11.55 0.77 -2.99
C PHE A 60 11.54 2.00 -2.09
N ASN A 61 11.06 1.86 -0.84
CA ASN A 61 10.97 2.98 0.10
C ASN A 61 12.32 3.58 0.50
N ARG A 62 13.44 2.87 0.34
CA ARG A 62 14.78 3.40 0.63
C ARG A 62 15.14 4.63 -0.22
N ALA A 63 14.54 4.78 -1.40
CA ALA A 63 14.73 5.97 -2.24
C ALA A 63 14.03 7.24 -1.69
N PHE A 64 13.10 7.08 -0.74
CA PHE A 64 12.27 8.15 -0.21
C PHE A 64 12.46 8.29 1.31
N PRO A 65 13.57 8.88 1.79
CA PRO A 65 13.81 9.01 3.22
C PRO A 65 12.71 9.82 3.92
N LEU A 66 12.55 9.60 5.23
CA LEU A 66 11.62 10.40 6.02
C LEU A 66 12.12 11.85 6.10
N PRO A 67 11.25 12.84 5.92
CA PRO A 67 11.57 14.19 6.28
C PRO A 67 11.64 14.24 7.82
N TRP A 68 12.85 14.48 8.33
CA TRP A 68 13.27 14.65 9.74
C TRP A 68 13.00 13.49 10.72
#